data_AF-C1FZ57-F1
#
_entry.id   AF-C1FZ57-F1
#
_cell.length_a   1.000
_cell.length_b   1.000
_cell.length_c   1.000
_cell.angle_alpha   90.00
_cell.angle_beta   90.00
_cell.angle_gamma   90.00
#
_symmetry.space_group_name_H-M   'P 1'
#
loop_
_entity.id
_entity.type
_entity.pdbx_description
1 polymer ?
#
loop_
_entity_poly.entity_id
_entity_poly.type
_entity_poly.pdbx_seq_one_letter_code
_entity_poly.pdbx_strand_id
1 'polypeptide(L)'
;MANITTIGGPAAKLPRNNQESWLLTAGSEEAHGWRRNSTLAGKFKDKRRRIVRHRPNSPIDDNLPRPASGPHNTAKMVAAKKHITIVKKHKKRFNRHQSDRYKCVDPSWRKPKGIDNRVRRRFSGQASMPKIGYGSNKKTRHLTPSGHKVFLVQNPKDVELLLMHNRTYAAEIGHAVSSGKRIDIIAKAKALGVKVTNPKGRLTTES
;
A
#
# COMPACT_ATOMS: atom_id res chain seq x y z
N MET A 1 2.08 -52.96 -62.71
CA MET A 1 2.92 -51.74 -62.77
C MET A 1 2.07 -50.56 -62.36
N ALA A 2 2.25 -50.05 -61.14
CA ALA A 2 1.70 -48.79 -60.67
C ALA A 2 2.63 -48.32 -59.53
N ASN A 3 3.31 -47.20 -59.75
CA ASN A 3 4.40 -46.71 -58.90
C ASN A 3 3.87 -45.91 -57.71
N ILE A 4 4.51 -46.13 -56.56
CA ILE A 4 4.20 -45.55 -55.25
C ILE A 4 5.21 -44.43 -55.02
N THR A 5 4.76 -43.18 -54.94
CA THR A 5 5.64 -42.03 -54.64
C THR A 5 5.64 -41.76 -53.14
N THR A 6 6.73 -42.17 -52.48
CA THR A 6 7.07 -41.82 -51.09
C THR A 6 7.86 -40.52 -51.08
N ILE A 7 7.36 -39.50 -50.37
CA ILE A 7 8.11 -38.27 -50.04
C ILE A 7 8.40 -38.27 -48.54
N GLY A 8 9.62 -38.68 -48.18
CA GLY A 8 10.18 -38.54 -46.84
C GLY A 8 10.90 -37.21 -46.68
N GLY A 9 10.51 -36.41 -45.68
CA GLY A 9 11.22 -35.21 -45.24
C GLY A 9 12.16 -35.52 -44.06
N PRO A 10 13.42 -35.03 -44.04
CA PRO A 10 14.40 -35.41 -43.05
C PRO A 10 14.35 -34.63 -41.73
N ALA A 11 14.81 -35.34 -40.69
CA ALA A 11 14.94 -34.95 -39.29
C ALA A 11 15.85 -33.73 -39.05
N ALA A 12 15.40 -32.80 -38.20
CA ALA A 12 16.21 -31.71 -37.69
C ALA A 12 17.18 -32.20 -36.60
N LYS A 13 18.46 -31.94 -36.82
CA LYS A 13 19.62 -32.38 -36.03
C LYS A 13 19.95 -31.30 -34.98
N LEU A 14 20.00 -31.68 -33.71
CA LEU A 14 20.57 -30.86 -32.63
C LEU A 14 22.10 -30.76 -32.80
N PRO A 15 22.73 -29.59 -32.62
CA PRO A 15 24.18 -29.54 -32.48
C PRO A 15 24.64 -29.84 -31.04
N ARG A 16 25.60 -30.78 -30.94
CA ARG A 16 26.41 -31.06 -29.76
C ARG A 16 27.74 -30.28 -29.84
N ASN A 17 28.03 -29.57 -28.76
CA ASN A 17 29.30 -29.29 -28.07
C ASN A 17 30.65 -29.70 -28.73
N ASN A 18 31.62 -28.76 -28.79
CA ASN A 18 33.04 -28.93 -28.40
C ASN A 18 33.74 -27.54 -28.39
N GLN A 19 34.16 -26.99 -27.25
CA GLN A 19 35.51 -26.99 -26.66
C GLN A 19 36.66 -26.55 -27.59
N GLU A 20 37.23 -25.37 -27.32
CA GLU A 20 38.66 -25.03 -27.11
C GLU A 20 38.80 -23.48 -27.04
N SER A 21 39.02 -22.94 -25.83
CA SER A 21 40.30 -22.48 -25.29
C SER A 21 40.78 -21.12 -25.81
N TRP A 22 40.42 -20.04 -25.09
CA TRP A 22 41.28 -18.88 -24.88
C TRP A 22 41.17 -18.41 -23.41
N LEU A 23 42.21 -18.76 -22.66
CA LEU A 23 42.75 -18.05 -21.49
C LEU A 23 43.00 -16.56 -21.85
N LEU A 24 42.97 -15.53 -21.00
CA LEU A 24 42.91 -15.32 -19.55
C LEU A 24 42.48 -13.85 -19.31
N THR A 25 41.63 -13.63 -18.31
CA THR A 25 41.77 -12.68 -17.19
C THR A 25 42.18 -11.22 -17.42
N ALA A 26 41.23 -10.29 -17.23
CA ALA A 26 41.22 -9.30 -16.13
C ALA A 26 40.19 -8.18 -16.43
N GLY A 27 39.28 -7.89 -15.51
CA GLY A 27 38.30 -6.81 -15.66
C GLY A 27 37.24 -6.82 -14.56
N SER A 28 37.69 -6.81 -13.31
CA SER A 28 36.86 -6.73 -12.10
C SER A 28 36.27 -5.34 -11.91
N GLU A 29 34.95 -5.32 -11.68
CA GLU A 29 34.24 -4.54 -10.67
C GLU A 29 34.52 -3.03 -10.55
N GLU A 30 33.53 -2.27 -11.03
CA GLU A 30 33.14 -0.99 -10.46
C GLU A 30 32.81 -1.15 -8.96
N ALA A 31 33.71 -0.66 -8.11
CA ALA A 31 33.39 -0.30 -6.74
C ALA A 31 33.66 1.19 -6.55
N HIS A 32 32.57 1.96 -6.47
CA HIS A 32 32.55 3.35 -6.04
C HIS A 32 33.05 3.47 -4.59
N GLY A 33 34.36 3.55 -4.42
CA GLY A 33 35.00 4.04 -3.21
C GLY A 33 35.11 5.56 -3.26
N TRP A 34 34.22 6.27 -2.58
CA TRP A 34 34.47 7.68 -2.24
C TRP A 34 35.64 7.75 -1.25
N ARG A 35 36.83 7.98 -1.81
CA ARG A 35 38.06 8.29 -1.09
C ARG A 35 37.86 9.56 -0.26
N ARG A 36 38.10 9.44 1.04
CA ARG A 36 38.42 10.57 1.92
C ARG A 36 39.72 11.19 1.42
N ASN A 37 39.67 12.43 0.93
CA ASN A 37 40.84 13.29 0.85
C ASN A 37 40.62 14.48 1.79
N SER A 38 41.25 14.36 2.95
CA SER A 38 41.50 15.44 3.89
C SER A 38 42.69 16.25 3.41
N THR A 39 42.49 17.49 2.95
CA THR A 39 43.53 18.52 3.08
C THR A 39 42.95 19.93 2.99
N LEU A 40 43.32 20.75 3.99
CA LEU A 40 43.42 22.21 3.96
C LEU A 40 42.13 23.02 3.72
N ALA A 41 41.39 23.25 4.82
CA ALA A 41 40.57 24.45 4.98
C ALA A 41 41.04 25.23 6.21
N GLY A 42 41.53 26.44 5.95
CA GLY A 42 42.12 27.35 6.92
C GLY A 42 41.24 27.64 8.13
N LYS A 43 41.91 27.75 9.28
CA LYS A 43 41.35 28.23 10.54
C LYS A 43 40.95 29.71 10.39
N PHE A 44 39.69 29.98 10.03
CA PHE A 44 39.08 31.28 10.27
C PHE A 44 38.48 31.27 11.68
N LYS A 45 39.22 31.83 12.65
CA LYS A 45 38.71 32.08 14.01
C LYS A 45 37.64 33.16 13.94
N ASP A 46 36.38 32.78 13.77
CA ASP A 46 35.27 33.69 14.02
C ASP A 46 35.15 33.92 15.54
N LYS A 47 35.74 35.02 16.00
CA LYS A 47 35.57 35.57 17.35
C LYS A 47 34.20 36.25 17.45
N ARG A 48 33.10 35.52 17.26
CA ARG A 48 31.80 36.00 17.74
C ARG A 48 31.71 35.69 19.22
N ARG A 49 31.96 36.72 20.03
CA ARG A 49 31.59 36.79 21.44
C ARG A 49 30.18 36.20 21.60
N ARG A 50 30.07 35.06 22.29
CA ARG A 50 28.81 34.57 22.80
C ARG A 50 28.37 35.55 23.89
N ILE A 51 27.63 36.60 23.49
CA ILE A 51 26.86 37.39 24.44
C ILE A 51 25.77 36.44 24.93
N VAL A 52 25.98 35.86 26.12
CA VAL A 52 24.88 35.26 26.89
C VAL A 52 23.99 36.43 27.27
N ARG A 53 23.02 36.76 26.40
CA ARG A 53 21.91 37.59 26.82
C ARG A 53 21.12 36.69 27.77
N HIS A 54 21.30 36.88 29.06
CA HIS A 54 20.29 36.47 30.01
C HIS A 54 18.98 37.08 29.51
N ARG A 55 18.03 36.24 29.08
CA ARG A 55 16.65 36.67 28.94
C ARG A 55 16.27 37.22 30.31
N PRO A 56 15.86 38.50 30.44
CA PRO A 56 15.10 38.85 31.63
C PRO A 56 13.87 37.94 31.59
N ASN A 57 13.67 37.16 32.65
CA ASN A 57 12.36 36.59 32.91
C ASN A 57 11.43 37.78 33.08
N SER A 58 10.74 38.17 32.02
CA SER A 58 9.54 38.97 32.15
C SER A 58 8.62 38.20 33.09
N PRO A 59 8.06 38.85 34.14
CA PRO A 59 6.98 38.26 34.90
C PRO A 59 5.92 37.81 33.89
N ILE A 60 5.63 36.51 33.88
CA ILE A 60 4.46 36.00 33.17
C ILE A 60 3.30 36.71 33.85
N ASP A 61 2.69 37.66 33.16
CA ASP A 61 1.48 38.30 33.63
C ASP A 61 0.37 37.24 33.57
N ASP A 62 0.20 36.54 34.69
CA ASP A 62 -0.79 35.48 34.88
C ASP A 62 -2.24 36.02 34.85
N ASN A 63 -2.44 37.34 34.69
CA ASN A 63 -3.76 37.97 34.68
C ASN A 63 -4.32 38.30 33.29
N LEU A 64 -3.63 37.97 32.19
CA LEU A 64 -4.28 37.98 30.88
C LEU A 64 -5.15 36.72 30.74
N PRO A 65 -6.47 36.85 30.51
CA PRO A 65 -7.28 35.68 30.17
C PRO A 65 -6.65 35.07 28.92
N ARG A 66 -6.08 33.86 29.07
CA ARG A 66 -5.63 33.05 27.93
C ARG A 66 -6.78 33.07 26.93
N PRO A 67 -6.55 33.36 25.64
CA PRO A 67 -7.63 33.31 24.66
C PRO A 67 -8.25 31.94 24.83
N ALA A 68 -9.52 31.91 25.24
CA ALA A 68 -10.23 30.67 25.45
C ALA A 68 -10.02 29.87 24.17
N SER A 69 -9.31 28.76 24.27
CA SER A 69 -9.38 27.73 23.26
C SER A 69 -10.81 27.22 23.35
N GLY A 70 -11.74 27.98 22.75
CA GLY A 70 -13.08 27.52 22.47
C GLY A 70 -12.92 26.16 21.82
N PRO A 71 -13.86 25.22 22.06
CA PRO A 71 -13.73 23.86 21.59
C PRO A 71 -13.33 23.93 20.12
N HIS A 72 -12.08 23.57 19.81
CA HIS A 72 -11.59 23.58 18.44
C HIS A 72 -12.69 22.89 17.66
N ASN A 73 -13.22 23.58 16.64
CA ASN A 73 -14.45 23.20 15.95
C ASN A 73 -14.25 21.84 15.29
N THR A 74 -14.31 20.81 16.13
CA THR A 74 -14.19 19.41 15.85
C THR A 74 -15.60 19.09 15.45
N ALA A 75 -15.92 19.47 14.21
CA ALA A 75 -17.18 19.12 13.55
C ALA A 75 -17.50 17.69 14.01
N LYS A 76 -18.56 17.54 14.81
CA LYS A 76 -18.88 16.31 15.54
C LYS A 76 -19.04 15.21 14.51
N MET A 77 -17.96 14.48 14.25
CA MET A 77 -17.96 13.41 13.25
C MET A 77 -18.92 12.35 13.74
N VAL A 78 -19.86 11.97 12.88
CA VAL A 78 -20.94 11.08 13.27
C VAL A 78 -20.37 9.69 13.52
N ALA A 79 -20.64 9.13 14.71
CA ALA A 79 -20.20 7.79 15.06
C ALA A 79 -20.93 6.73 14.22
N ALA A 80 -20.21 5.65 13.91
CA ALA A 80 -20.75 4.52 13.16
C ALA A 80 -21.99 3.94 13.85
N LYS A 81 -22.88 3.33 13.06
CA LYS A 81 -23.96 2.50 13.62
C LYS A 81 -23.36 1.34 14.43
N LYS A 82 -23.95 1.03 15.59
CA LYS A 82 -23.58 -0.16 16.38
C LYS A 82 -23.71 -1.41 15.50
N HIS A 83 -22.66 -2.21 15.44
CA HIS A 83 -22.60 -3.42 14.63
C HIS A 83 -22.08 -4.60 15.45
N ILE A 84 -22.36 -5.81 14.97
CA ILE A 84 -21.85 -7.05 15.55
C ILE A 84 -20.35 -7.09 15.32
N THR A 85 -19.59 -7.57 16.30
CA THR A 85 -18.13 -7.68 16.23
C THR A 85 -17.67 -8.34 14.93
N ILE A 86 -16.73 -7.70 14.24
CA ILE A 86 -16.24 -8.17 12.94
C ILE A 86 -15.30 -9.36 13.16
N VAL A 87 -15.79 -10.57 12.90
CA VAL A 87 -14.98 -11.79 12.92
C VAL A 87 -14.55 -12.16 11.51
N LYS A 88 -13.23 -12.32 11.30
CA LYS A 88 -12.64 -12.83 10.06
C LYS A 88 -12.14 -14.25 10.29
N LYS A 89 -12.77 -15.23 9.61
CA LYS A 89 -12.45 -16.67 9.77
C LYS A 89 -11.08 -17.05 9.20
N HIS A 90 -10.62 -16.35 8.17
CA HIS A 90 -9.31 -16.58 7.55
C HIS A 90 -8.69 -15.22 7.23
N LYS A 91 -7.62 -14.86 7.95
CA LYS A 91 -6.91 -13.57 7.78
C LYS A 91 -5.83 -13.64 6.70
N LYS A 92 -5.21 -14.81 6.50
CA LYS A 92 -4.16 -15.01 5.50
C LYS A 92 -4.74 -14.89 4.08
N ARG A 93 -3.90 -14.53 3.11
CA ARG A 93 -4.30 -14.59 1.69
C ARG A 93 -4.27 -16.04 1.22
N PHE A 94 -5.16 -16.39 0.30
CA PHE A 94 -5.13 -17.67 -0.38
C PHE A 94 -4.14 -17.59 -1.53
N ASN A 95 -2.91 -18.02 -1.29
CA ASN A 95 -1.85 -17.96 -2.29
C ASN A 95 -1.94 -19.16 -3.25
N ARG A 96 -1.53 -18.96 -4.50
CA ARG A 96 -1.38 -20.04 -5.48
C ARG A 96 -0.30 -21.02 -5.02
N HIS A 97 -0.51 -22.31 -5.28
CA HIS A 97 0.48 -23.34 -5.01
C HIS A 97 1.80 -23.05 -5.74
N GLN A 98 2.94 -23.07 -5.02
CA GLN A 98 4.30 -22.79 -5.50
C GLN A 98 4.59 -21.35 -5.94
N SER A 99 3.72 -20.38 -5.61
CA SER A 99 4.02 -18.96 -5.88
C SER A 99 5.16 -18.41 -5.03
N ASP A 100 5.45 -19.06 -3.91
CA ASP A 100 6.58 -18.78 -3.03
C ASP A 100 7.92 -19.25 -3.61
N ARG A 101 7.91 -20.31 -4.43
CA ARG A 101 9.11 -20.90 -5.03
C ARG A 101 9.48 -20.28 -6.36
N TYR A 102 8.49 -19.98 -7.21
CA TYR A 102 8.72 -19.51 -8.57
C TYR A 102 8.21 -18.09 -8.77
N LYS A 103 9.12 -17.18 -9.18
CA LYS A 103 8.79 -15.77 -9.47
C LYS A 103 7.77 -15.61 -10.61
N CYS A 104 7.75 -16.54 -11.57
CA CYS A 104 6.79 -16.54 -12.69
C CYS A 104 5.37 -16.96 -12.29
N VAL A 105 5.19 -17.48 -11.06
CA VAL A 105 3.88 -17.94 -10.57
C VAL A 105 3.34 -16.89 -9.61
N ASP A 106 2.38 -16.09 -10.09
CA ASP A 106 1.74 -15.09 -9.23
C ASP A 106 1.06 -15.70 -8.01
N PRO A 107 1.05 -15.00 -6.86
CA PRO A 107 0.35 -15.44 -5.65
C PRO A 107 -1.18 -15.44 -5.79
N SER A 108 -1.74 -14.89 -6.87
CA SER A 108 -3.18 -14.87 -7.12
C SER A 108 -3.76 -16.28 -7.22
N TRP A 109 -4.76 -16.58 -6.38
CA TRP A 109 -5.35 -17.91 -6.26
C TRP A 109 -5.82 -18.47 -7.62
N ARG A 110 -5.42 -19.71 -7.90
CA ARG A 110 -5.96 -20.52 -9.01
C ARG A 110 -6.23 -21.94 -8.52
N LYS A 111 -7.37 -22.51 -8.91
CA LYS A 111 -7.78 -23.87 -8.49
C LYS A 111 -6.83 -24.91 -9.10
N PRO A 112 -6.09 -25.71 -8.31
CA PRO A 112 -5.20 -26.74 -8.84
C PRO A 112 -5.99 -27.86 -9.54
N LYS A 113 -5.47 -28.36 -10.66
CA LYS A 113 -6.16 -29.32 -11.54
C LYS A 113 -5.54 -30.72 -11.55
N GLY A 114 -4.21 -30.85 -11.61
CA GLY A 114 -3.51 -32.14 -11.80
C GLY A 114 -3.73 -33.19 -10.71
N ILE A 115 -3.60 -34.48 -11.08
CA ILE A 115 -3.97 -35.63 -10.23
C ILE A 115 -3.17 -35.77 -8.95
N ASP A 116 -1.88 -35.45 -9.02
CA ASP A 116 -0.94 -35.62 -7.91
C ASP A 116 -0.86 -34.40 -7.00
N ASN A 117 -1.59 -33.33 -7.31
CA ASN A 117 -1.45 -32.08 -6.58
C ASN A 117 -1.93 -32.22 -5.12
N ARG A 118 -1.00 -32.00 -4.19
CA ARG A 118 -1.25 -32.19 -2.75
C ARG A 118 -2.30 -31.23 -2.18
N VAL A 119 -2.32 -29.97 -2.64
CA VAL A 119 -3.32 -28.97 -2.25
C VAL A 119 -4.72 -29.41 -2.69
N ARG A 120 -4.85 -29.94 -3.92
CA ARG A 120 -6.12 -30.43 -4.45
C ARG A 120 -6.66 -31.62 -3.64
N ARG A 121 -5.77 -32.54 -3.25
CA ARG A 121 -6.08 -33.70 -2.39
C ARG A 121 -6.27 -33.35 -0.91
N ARG A 122 -6.02 -32.08 -0.52
CA ARG A 122 -6.21 -31.54 0.84
C ARG A 122 -5.37 -32.25 1.92
N PHE A 123 -4.14 -32.61 1.59
CA PHE A 123 -3.20 -33.12 2.61
C PHE A 123 -2.97 -32.09 3.72
N SER A 124 -2.71 -32.57 4.93
CA SER A 124 -2.32 -31.74 6.06
C SER A 124 -1.01 -30.98 5.77
N GLY A 125 -0.87 -29.81 6.40
CA GLY A 125 0.30 -28.92 6.22
C GLY A 125 0.36 -28.18 4.88
N GLN A 126 -0.55 -28.45 3.94
CA GLN A 126 -0.63 -27.70 2.68
C GLN A 126 -1.55 -26.48 2.79
N ALA A 127 -1.37 -25.53 1.86
CA ALA A 127 -2.22 -24.34 1.78
C ALA A 127 -3.70 -24.72 1.67
N SER A 128 -4.55 -24.08 2.48
CA SER A 128 -6.00 -24.30 2.45
C SER A 128 -6.60 -23.77 1.15
N MET A 129 -7.52 -24.51 0.56
CA MET A 129 -8.30 -24.04 -0.60
C MET A 129 -9.43 -23.09 -0.16
N PRO A 130 -9.74 -22.03 -0.93
CA PRO A 130 -10.93 -21.21 -0.73
C PRO A 130 -12.21 -22.05 -0.80
N LYS A 131 -13.11 -21.81 0.14
CA LYS A 131 -14.42 -22.46 0.29
C LYS A 131 -15.42 -21.45 0.83
N ILE A 132 -16.71 -21.68 0.60
CA ILE A 132 -17.80 -20.83 1.11
C ILE A 132 -17.79 -20.71 2.65
N GLY A 133 -17.32 -21.75 3.36
CA GLY A 133 -17.24 -21.77 4.83
C GLY A 133 -16.36 -20.67 5.43
N TYR A 134 -15.37 -20.14 4.69
CA TYR A 134 -14.53 -19.03 5.13
C TYR A 134 -15.23 -17.66 5.02
N GLY A 135 -16.41 -17.59 4.40
CA GLY A 135 -17.20 -16.37 4.30
C GLY A 135 -17.52 -15.76 5.67
N SER A 136 -17.36 -14.44 5.78
CA SER A 136 -17.76 -13.68 6.97
C SER A 136 -19.29 -13.61 7.10
N ASN A 137 -19.78 -13.28 8.30
CA ASN A 137 -21.21 -13.01 8.52
C ASN A 137 -21.74 -11.98 7.49
N LYS A 138 -22.93 -12.23 6.94
CA LYS A 138 -23.61 -11.37 5.96
C LYS A 138 -23.72 -9.92 6.46
N LYS A 139 -24.02 -9.72 7.74
CA LYS A 139 -24.19 -8.38 8.36
C LYS A 139 -22.87 -7.59 8.44
N THR A 140 -21.74 -8.26 8.65
CA THR A 140 -20.41 -7.64 8.81
C THR A 140 -19.58 -7.65 7.53
N ARG A 141 -20.13 -8.17 6.43
CA ARG A 141 -19.43 -8.24 5.15
C ARG A 141 -19.24 -6.81 4.61
N HIS A 142 -18.04 -6.52 4.08
CA HIS A 142 -17.63 -5.21 3.57
C HIS A 142 -17.56 -4.06 4.59
N LEU A 143 -17.65 -4.34 5.89
CA LEU A 143 -17.35 -3.34 6.92
C LEU A 143 -15.85 -3.17 7.10
N THR A 144 -15.44 -1.91 7.27
CA THR A 144 -14.13 -1.53 7.78
C THR A 144 -14.05 -1.78 9.28
N PRO A 145 -12.83 -1.86 9.87
CA PRO A 145 -12.67 -1.95 11.32
C PRO A 145 -13.35 -0.80 12.08
N SER A 146 -13.56 0.34 11.43
CA SER A 146 -14.26 1.48 12.01
C SER A 146 -15.79 1.33 12.08
N GLY A 147 -16.36 0.25 11.52
CA GLY A 147 -17.79 -0.02 11.50
C GLY A 147 -18.56 0.58 10.32
N HIS A 148 -17.89 1.27 9.40
CA HIS A 148 -18.51 1.83 8.19
C HIS A 148 -18.26 0.93 6.97
N LYS A 149 -19.19 0.93 6.01
CA LYS A 149 -18.96 0.43 4.65
C LYS A 149 -18.21 1.49 3.85
N VAL A 150 -17.27 1.07 3.01
CA VAL A 150 -16.56 2.01 2.13
C VAL A 150 -17.42 2.35 0.92
N PHE A 151 -17.54 3.64 0.62
CA PHE A 151 -18.12 4.15 -0.61
C PHE A 151 -17.05 4.92 -1.39
N LEU A 152 -16.82 4.53 -2.65
CA LEU A 152 -15.83 5.17 -3.50
C LEU A 152 -16.39 6.49 -4.06
N VAL A 153 -15.71 7.60 -3.78
CA VAL A 153 -16.08 8.96 -4.17
C VAL A 153 -15.10 9.48 -5.21
N GLN A 154 -15.60 9.98 -6.34
CA GLN A 154 -14.78 10.59 -7.39
C GLN A 154 -15.00 12.10 -7.50
N ASN A 155 -16.19 12.57 -7.18
CA ASN A 155 -16.60 13.96 -7.31
C ASN A 155 -17.27 14.48 -6.02
N PRO A 156 -17.41 15.80 -5.83
CA PRO A 156 -18.06 16.36 -4.64
C PRO A 156 -19.58 16.13 -4.60
N LYS A 157 -20.24 15.77 -5.71
CA LYS A 157 -21.68 15.42 -5.72
C LYS A 157 -21.91 14.05 -5.10
N ASP A 158 -21.00 13.10 -5.32
CA ASP A 158 -21.04 11.75 -4.73
C ASP A 158 -21.04 11.79 -3.20
N VAL A 159 -20.48 12.85 -2.60
CA VAL A 159 -20.46 13.05 -1.14
C VAL A 159 -21.86 13.41 -0.61
N GLU A 160 -22.70 14.07 -1.41
CA GLU A 160 -24.07 14.45 -1.02
C GLU A 160 -24.95 13.22 -0.84
N LEU A 161 -24.73 12.17 -1.65
CA LEU A 161 -25.41 10.88 -1.52
C LEU A 161 -25.21 10.25 -0.13
N LEU A 162 -24.11 10.61 0.55
CA LEU A 162 -23.78 10.10 1.88
C LEU A 162 -24.41 10.89 3.03
N LEU A 163 -25.12 12.00 2.75
CA LEU A 163 -25.77 12.82 3.76
C LEU A 163 -26.73 11.99 4.63
N MET A 164 -27.60 11.21 3.99
CA MET A 164 -28.56 10.34 4.69
C MET A 164 -27.91 9.10 5.32
N HIS A 165 -26.71 8.73 4.89
CA HIS A 165 -26.07 7.46 5.24
C HIS A 165 -24.73 7.61 5.98
N ASN A 166 -24.45 8.78 6.54
CA ASN A 166 -23.20 9.14 7.23
C ASN A 166 -22.77 8.16 8.35
N ARG A 167 -23.73 7.51 9.02
CA ARG A 167 -23.47 6.49 10.07
C ARG A 167 -23.09 5.11 9.54
N THR A 168 -23.46 4.82 8.29
CA THR A 168 -23.34 3.49 7.70
C THR A 168 -22.17 3.42 6.72
N TYR A 169 -21.90 4.52 6.02
CA TYR A 169 -20.86 4.60 4.99
C TYR A 169 -19.80 5.63 5.35
N ALA A 170 -18.58 5.36 4.90
CA ALA A 170 -17.47 6.28 4.90
C ALA A 170 -17.03 6.52 3.45
N ALA A 171 -16.67 7.75 3.14
CA ALA A 171 -16.15 8.14 1.84
C ALA A 171 -14.68 7.70 1.70
N GLU A 172 -14.36 7.00 0.63
CA GLU A 172 -12.99 6.76 0.19
C GLU A 172 -12.76 7.48 -1.13
N ILE A 173 -11.83 8.43 -1.13
CA ILE A 173 -11.58 9.25 -2.31
C ILE A 173 -10.75 8.44 -3.30
N GLY A 174 -11.24 8.31 -4.52
CA GLY A 174 -10.58 7.55 -5.58
C GLY A 174 -9.14 7.99 -5.83
N HIS A 175 -8.31 7.03 -6.25
CA HIS A 175 -6.91 7.31 -6.58
C HIS A 175 -6.77 8.30 -7.75
N ALA A 176 -7.70 8.31 -8.71
CA ALA A 176 -7.63 9.19 -9.88
C ALA A 176 -7.83 10.68 -9.55
N VAL A 177 -8.44 11.01 -8.41
CA VAL A 177 -8.80 12.39 -8.06
C VAL A 177 -7.56 13.25 -7.79
N SER A 178 -7.48 14.41 -8.44
CA SER A 178 -6.40 15.39 -8.26
C SER A 178 -6.46 16.09 -6.90
N SER A 179 -5.34 16.62 -6.42
CA SER A 179 -5.23 17.29 -5.11
C SER A 179 -6.27 18.40 -4.93
N GLY A 180 -6.47 19.26 -5.93
CA GLY A 180 -7.48 20.33 -5.87
C GLY A 180 -8.89 19.81 -5.57
N LYS A 181 -9.37 18.83 -6.35
CA LYS A 181 -10.69 18.22 -6.13
C LYS A 181 -10.79 17.48 -4.79
N ARG A 182 -9.68 16.95 -4.28
CA ARG A 182 -9.66 16.29 -2.95
C ARG A 182 -9.93 17.30 -1.84
N ILE A 183 -9.45 18.54 -1.95
CA ILE A 183 -9.72 19.61 -0.97
C ILE A 183 -11.22 19.88 -0.92
N ASP A 184 -11.87 20.04 -2.08
CA ASP A 184 -13.32 20.28 -2.17
C ASP A 184 -14.14 19.14 -1.57
N ILE A 185 -13.78 17.90 -1.89
CA ILE A 185 -14.42 16.69 -1.36
C ILE A 185 -14.28 16.63 0.16
N ILE A 186 -13.10 16.93 0.70
CA ILE A 186 -12.84 16.91 2.14
C ILE A 186 -13.59 18.04 2.84
N ALA A 187 -13.60 19.25 2.29
CA ALA A 187 -14.34 20.38 2.84
C ALA A 187 -15.83 20.06 2.93
N LYS A 188 -16.40 19.50 1.86
CA LYS A 188 -17.80 19.09 1.82
C LYS A 188 -18.12 17.93 2.76
N ALA A 189 -17.25 16.92 2.83
CA ALA A 189 -17.42 15.81 3.76
C ALA A 189 -17.39 16.27 5.22
N LYS A 190 -16.54 17.24 5.57
CA LYS A 190 -16.52 17.87 6.89
C LYS A 190 -17.83 18.60 7.20
N ALA A 191 -18.37 19.35 6.24
CA ALA A 191 -19.64 20.05 6.40
C ALA A 191 -20.82 19.10 6.65
N LEU A 192 -20.86 17.96 5.94
CA LEU A 192 -21.91 16.95 6.09
C LEU A 192 -21.66 15.94 7.23
N GLY A 193 -20.52 16.05 7.94
CA GLY A 193 -20.14 15.13 9.00
C GLY A 193 -19.83 13.70 8.53
N VAL A 194 -19.46 13.53 7.27
CA VAL A 194 -19.12 12.23 6.66
C VAL A 194 -17.66 11.89 6.92
N LYS A 195 -17.41 10.67 7.42
CA LYS A 195 -16.05 10.19 7.65
C LYS A 195 -15.35 9.88 6.32
N VAL A 196 -14.14 10.40 6.14
CA VAL A 196 -13.25 10.08 5.01
C VAL A 196 -12.18 9.08 5.46
N THR A 197 -11.94 8.01 4.70
CA THR A 197 -10.94 6.96 5.04
C THR A 197 -9.51 7.40 4.76
N ASN A 198 -9.28 8.16 3.68
CA ASN A 198 -7.97 8.57 3.20
C ASN A 198 -7.82 10.11 3.09
N PRO A 199 -8.04 10.88 4.18
CA PRO A 199 -8.04 12.35 4.12
C PRO A 199 -6.69 12.95 3.73
N LYS A 200 -5.58 12.30 4.08
CA LYS A 200 -4.21 12.76 3.81
C LYS A 200 -3.69 12.38 2.40
N GLY A 201 -4.48 11.67 1.58
CA GLY A 201 -4.00 11.22 0.28
C GLY A 201 -3.68 12.42 -0.63
N ARG A 202 -2.46 12.45 -1.22
CA ARG A 202 -1.97 13.47 -2.17
C ARG A 202 -1.92 14.93 -1.67
N LEU A 203 -2.27 15.19 -0.41
CA LEU A 203 -2.20 16.52 0.18
C LEU A 203 -0.92 16.61 1.00
N THR A 204 0.07 17.34 0.49
CA THR A 204 1.24 17.75 1.26
C THR A 204 0.87 19.04 1.98
N THR A 205 0.89 19.05 3.31
CA THR A 205 0.72 20.27 4.09
C THR A 205 2.09 20.90 4.23
N GLU A 206 2.37 21.98 3.51
CA GLU A 206 3.50 22.85 3.86
C GLU A 206 3.11 23.52 5.18
N SER A 207 3.80 23.13 6.25
CA SER A 207 3.55 23.59 7.63
C SER A 207 4.67 24.53 8.03
#